data_AF-A0A7S1DLB9-F1
#
_entry.id   AF-A0A7S1DLB9-F1
#
_cell.length_a   1.000
_cell.length_b   1.000
_cell.length_c   1.000
_cell.angle_alpha   90.00
_cell.angle_beta   90.00
_cell.angle_gamma   90.00
#
_symmetry.space_group_name_H-M   'P 1'
#
loop_
_entity.id
_entity.type
_entity.pdbx_description
1 polymer ?
#
loop_
_entity_poly.entity_id
_entity_poly.type
_entity_poly.pdbx_seq_one_letter_code
_entity_poly.pdbx_strand_id
1 'polypeptide(L)'
;IGEDEPMDVKDMTEEEFFEWKLKNSARLAPGDSLFDRHSCGDLATNLEYMASSYGFFVPYLEHVEDLEGLVDYLGQKVSVGNVCLWCNKSFGSMEAVMKHMVDKSHCKVQLEGNEDEFQDFYNISLEGEEEEWETD
;
A
#
# COMPACT_ATOMS: atom_id res chain seq x y z
N ILE A 1 -0.17 -36.41 17.39
CA ILE A 1 0.26 -35.01 17.24
C ILE A 1 0.86 -34.98 15.85
N GLY A 2 0.08 -34.54 14.86
CA GLY A 2 0.60 -34.40 13.50
C GLY A 2 1.55 -33.22 13.52
N GLU A 3 2.81 -33.48 13.22
CA GLU A 3 3.77 -32.42 12.95
C GLU A 3 3.33 -31.82 11.61
N ASP A 4 2.90 -30.56 11.63
CA ASP A 4 2.66 -29.78 10.41
C ASP A 4 3.99 -29.71 9.66
N GLU A 5 4.24 -30.66 8.76
CA GLU A 5 5.40 -30.59 7.89
C GLU A 5 5.32 -29.27 7.11
N PRO A 6 6.40 -28.46 7.11
CA PRO A 6 6.41 -27.23 6.35
C PRO A 6 6.24 -27.57 4.87
N MET A 7 5.09 -27.24 4.29
CA MET A 7 4.86 -27.37 2.84
C MET A 7 5.95 -26.61 2.09
N ASP A 8 6.61 -27.28 1.15
CA ASP A 8 7.61 -26.64 0.30
C ASP A 8 6.93 -25.59 -0.56
N VAL A 9 7.36 -24.33 -0.40
CA VAL A 9 6.80 -23.15 -1.09
C VAL A 9 6.84 -23.31 -2.62
N LYS A 10 7.71 -24.19 -3.14
CA LYS A 10 7.89 -24.43 -4.58
C LYS A 10 6.79 -25.28 -5.21
N ASP A 11 6.05 -26.04 -4.41
CA ASP A 11 4.98 -26.93 -4.90
C ASP A 11 3.57 -26.33 -4.68
N MET A 12 3.50 -25.12 -4.11
CA MET A 12 2.24 -24.44 -3.86
C MET A 12 1.62 -23.90 -5.15
N THR A 13 0.30 -24.03 -5.26
CA THR A 13 -0.49 -23.25 -6.22
C THR A 13 -0.46 -21.76 -5.86
N GLU A 14 -0.84 -20.90 -6.80
CA GLU A 14 -0.92 -19.44 -6.55
C GLU A 14 -1.87 -19.10 -5.40
N GLU A 15 -3.02 -19.79 -5.33
CA GLU A 15 -4.01 -19.60 -4.26
C GLU A 15 -3.46 -20.01 -2.89
N GLU A 16 -2.81 -21.19 -2.79
CA GLU A 16 -2.19 -21.67 -1.55
C GLU A 16 -1.05 -20.76 -1.10
N PHE A 17 -0.25 -20.25 -2.04
CA PHE A 17 0.81 -19.31 -1.74
C PHE A 17 0.25 -17.98 -1.20
N PHE A 18 -0.82 -17.48 -1.81
CA PHE A 18 -1.49 -16.26 -1.36
C PHE A 18 -2.09 -16.43 0.05
N GLU A 19 -2.78 -17.54 0.32
CA GLU A 19 -3.27 -17.85 1.66
C GLU A 19 -2.14 -17.96 2.68
N TRP A 20 -1.04 -18.60 2.31
CA TRP A 20 0.12 -18.71 3.17
C TRP A 20 0.69 -17.33 3.49
N LYS A 21 0.79 -16.44 2.49
CA LYS A 21 1.23 -15.06 2.70
C LYS A 21 0.29 -14.29 3.64
N LEU A 22 -1.02 -14.43 3.48
CA LEU A 22 -2.02 -13.81 4.35
C LEU A 22 -1.92 -14.26 5.81
N LYS A 23 -1.57 -15.52 6.03
CA LYS A 23 -1.44 -16.13 7.37
C LYS A 23 -0.10 -15.87 8.04
N ASN A 24 0.98 -15.78 7.27
CA ASN A 24 2.35 -15.76 7.79
C ASN A 24 3.08 -14.42 7.67
N SER A 25 2.58 -13.49 6.85
CA SER A 25 3.22 -12.17 6.74
C SER A 25 2.85 -11.28 7.92
N ALA A 26 3.82 -10.50 8.40
CA ALA A 26 3.53 -9.44 9.36
C ALA A 26 2.56 -8.43 8.72
N ARG A 27 1.66 -7.87 9.53
CA ARG A 27 0.79 -6.77 9.11
C ARG A 27 1.30 -5.48 9.72
N LEU A 28 1.32 -4.43 8.91
CA LEU A 28 1.54 -3.08 9.38
C LEU A 28 0.19 -2.51 9.79
N ALA A 29 0.08 -2.02 11.00
CA ALA A 29 -1.08 -1.25 11.43
C ALA A 29 -1.01 0.17 10.84
N PRO A 30 -2.10 0.94 10.82
CA PRO A 30 -2.08 2.34 10.37
C PRO A 30 -1.07 3.24 11.09
N GLY A 31 -0.66 2.89 12.32
CA GLY A 31 0.39 3.57 13.07
C GLY A 31 1.82 3.13 12.76
N ASP A 32 2.03 2.16 11.87
CA ASP A 32 3.34 1.65 11.47
C ASP A 32 3.79 2.24 10.14
N SER A 33 5.07 2.59 10.04
CA SER A 33 5.66 3.15 8.83
C SER A 33 5.65 2.15 7.68
N LEU A 34 5.33 2.64 6.48
CA LEU A 34 5.33 1.85 5.24
C LEU A 34 6.74 1.66 4.65
N PHE A 35 7.75 2.39 5.15
CA PHE A 35 9.06 2.51 4.50
C PHE A 35 10.22 2.00 5.35
N ASP A 36 9.97 1.70 6.61
CA ASP A 36 10.94 1.11 7.54
C ASP A 36 10.23 0.31 8.67
N ARG A 37 10.91 0.08 9.79
CA ARG A 37 10.38 -0.67 10.95
C ARG A 37 9.88 0.24 12.08
N HIS A 38 9.69 1.53 11.81
CA HIS A 38 9.23 2.47 12.82
C HIS A 38 7.72 2.32 13.08
N SER A 39 7.33 2.47 14.35
CA SER A 39 5.93 2.46 14.79
C SER A 39 5.68 3.73 15.59
N CYS A 40 4.70 4.53 15.15
CA CYS A 40 4.33 5.78 15.77
C CYS A 40 3.18 5.61 16.77
N GLY A 41 2.49 4.47 16.75
CA GLY A 41 1.39 4.14 17.67
C GLY A 41 0.00 4.60 17.22
N ASP A 42 -0.09 5.64 16.38
CA ASP A 42 -1.35 6.11 15.78
C ASP A 42 -1.14 6.62 14.34
N LEU A 43 -2.22 6.67 13.58
CA LEU A 43 -2.23 7.04 12.16
C LEU A 43 -1.73 8.47 11.91
N ALA A 44 -2.16 9.45 12.71
CA ALA A 44 -1.84 10.85 12.47
C ALA A 44 -0.34 11.11 12.64
N THR A 45 0.23 10.63 13.76
CA THR A 45 1.67 10.71 14.01
C THR A 45 2.47 9.96 12.94
N ASN A 46 1.96 8.81 12.47
CA ASN A 46 2.61 8.04 11.42
C ASN A 46 2.65 8.77 10.07
N LEU A 47 1.56 9.41 9.67
CA LEU A 47 1.52 10.20 8.44
C LEU A 47 2.51 11.37 8.49
N GLU A 48 2.60 12.08 9.62
CA GLU A 48 3.59 13.16 9.81
C GLU A 48 5.03 12.63 9.73
N TYR A 49 5.29 11.49 10.37
CA TYR A 49 6.58 10.81 10.32
C TYR A 49 6.96 10.40 8.89
N MET A 50 6.05 9.76 8.16
CA MET A 50 6.30 9.32 6.79
C MET A 50 6.48 10.50 5.84
N ALA A 51 5.71 11.57 6.01
CA ALA A 51 5.86 12.80 5.22
C ALA A 51 7.22 13.46 5.46
N SER A 52 7.63 13.64 6.71
CA SER A 52 8.90 14.30 7.06
C SER A 52 10.14 13.46 6.76
N SER A 53 10.09 12.14 6.95
CA SER A 53 11.25 11.26 6.83
C SER A 53 11.44 10.71 5.41
N TYR A 54 10.34 10.48 4.69
CA TYR A 54 10.35 9.83 3.37
C TYR A 54 9.72 10.66 2.25
N GLY A 55 9.15 11.83 2.57
CA GLY A 55 8.44 12.65 1.59
C GLY A 55 7.12 12.03 1.14
N PHE A 56 6.54 11.13 1.94
CA PHE A 56 5.27 10.48 1.61
C PHE A 56 4.11 11.48 1.69
N PHE A 57 3.22 11.41 0.71
CA PHE A 57 1.95 12.11 0.72
C PHE A 57 0.88 11.23 0.08
N VAL A 58 -0.35 11.41 0.56
CA VAL A 58 -1.54 10.82 -0.04
C VAL A 58 -2.03 11.79 -1.12
N PRO A 59 -2.08 11.39 -2.40
CA PRO A 59 -2.59 12.26 -3.45
C PRO A 59 -4.08 12.54 -3.25
N TYR A 60 -4.55 13.73 -3.61
CA TYR A 60 -5.97 14.12 -3.51
C TYR A 60 -6.58 13.84 -2.12
N LEU A 61 -5.84 14.14 -1.05
CA LEU A 61 -6.24 13.84 0.33
C LEU A 61 -7.63 14.40 0.68
N GLU A 62 -8.01 15.53 0.08
CA GLU A 62 -9.33 16.16 0.20
C GLU A 62 -10.49 15.30 -0.33
N HIS A 63 -10.21 14.30 -1.16
CA HIS A 63 -11.18 13.37 -1.74
C HIS A 63 -11.16 11.99 -1.06
N VAL A 64 -10.32 11.80 -0.04
CA VAL A 64 -10.23 10.54 0.71
C VAL A 64 -11.35 10.49 1.75
N GLU A 65 -12.26 9.53 1.63
CA GLU A 65 -13.33 9.30 2.62
C GLU A 65 -12.89 8.39 3.76
N ASP A 66 -12.04 7.41 3.47
CA ASP A 66 -11.50 6.46 4.45
C ASP A 66 -9.96 6.43 4.40
N LEU A 67 -9.35 7.37 5.12
CA LEU A 67 -7.89 7.48 5.19
C LEU A 67 -7.26 6.33 5.98
N GLU A 68 -7.93 5.83 7.02
CA GLU A 68 -7.42 4.73 7.83
C GLU A 68 -7.44 3.42 7.01
N GLY A 69 -8.54 3.15 6.31
CA GLY A 69 -8.66 2.02 5.39
C GLY A 69 -7.65 2.10 4.25
N LEU A 70 -7.42 3.28 3.68
CA LEU A 70 -6.38 3.47 2.65
C LEU A 70 -4.99 3.11 3.18
N VAL A 71 -4.61 3.61 4.35
CA VAL A 71 -3.27 3.33 4.92
C VAL A 71 -3.13 1.87 5.33
N ASP A 72 -4.17 1.26 5.88
CA ASP A 72 -4.18 -0.19 6.17
C ASP A 72 -3.98 -1.01 4.89
N TYR A 73 -4.68 -0.64 3.80
CA TYR A 73 -4.53 -1.28 2.49
C TYR A 73 -3.11 -1.14 1.93
N LEU A 74 -2.52 0.05 1.97
CA LEU A 74 -1.13 0.27 1.56
C LEU A 74 -0.16 -0.55 2.42
N GLY A 75 -0.43 -0.64 3.72
CA GLY A 75 0.28 -1.50 4.66
C GLY A 75 0.27 -2.96 4.22
N GLN A 76 -0.89 -3.49 3.85
CA GLN A 76 -1.03 -4.86 3.33
C GLN A 76 -0.30 -5.05 1.98
N LYS A 77 -0.38 -4.06 1.07
CA LYS A 77 0.32 -4.10 -0.22
C LYS A 77 1.84 -4.18 -0.02
N VAL A 78 2.38 -3.49 0.98
CA VAL A 78 3.81 -3.53 1.34
C VAL A 78 4.18 -4.80 2.12
N SER A 79 3.41 -5.20 3.12
CA SER A 79 3.84 -6.23 4.08
C SER A 79 3.43 -7.65 3.67
N VAL A 80 2.26 -7.80 3.06
CA VAL A 80 1.74 -9.07 2.56
C VAL A 80 2.09 -9.20 1.09
N GLY A 81 1.74 -8.20 0.26
CA GLY A 81 2.01 -8.24 -1.18
C GLY A 81 3.49 -8.11 -1.54
N ASN A 82 4.30 -7.49 -0.67
CA ASN A 82 5.66 -7.05 -0.99
C ASN A 82 5.72 -6.24 -2.30
N VAL A 83 4.71 -5.39 -2.55
CA VAL A 83 4.57 -4.63 -3.80
C VAL A 83 4.91 -3.17 -3.57
N CYS A 84 5.72 -2.58 -4.46
CA CYS A 84 6.02 -1.16 -4.43
C CYS A 84 4.77 -0.33 -4.78
N LEU A 85 4.45 0.65 -3.93
CA LEU A 85 3.26 1.51 -4.07
C LEU A 85 3.26 2.42 -5.30
N TRP A 86 4.43 2.61 -5.93
CA TRP A 86 4.58 3.46 -7.11
C TRP A 86 4.72 2.68 -8.41
N CYS A 87 5.65 1.72 -8.47
CA CYS A 87 5.97 1.02 -9.72
C CYS A 87 5.34 -0.36 -9.87
N ASN A 88 4.53 -0.80 -8.89
CA ASN A 88 3.82 -2.09 -8.86
C ASN A 88 4.71 -3.33 -9.03
N LYS A 89 6.03 -3.21 -8.82
CA LYS A 89 6.95 -4.36 -8.79
C LYS A 89 6.81 -5.12 -7.47
N SER A 90 6.72 -6.44 -7.57
CA SER A 90 6.72 -7.35 -6.42
C SER A 90 8.13 -7.76 -6.01
N PHE A 91 8.33 -8.01 -4.72
CA PHE A 91 9.62 -8.37 -4.13
C PHE A 91 9.50 -9.62 -3.25
N GLY A 92 10.64 -10.25 -2.96
CA GLY A 92 10.68 -11.48 -2.15
C GLY A 92 10.39 -11.27 -0.66
N SER A 93 10.55 -10.05 -0.13
CA SER A 93 10.30 -9.73 1.27
C SER A 93 9.87 -8.29 1.48
N MET A 94 9.31 -8.00 2.65
CA MET A 94 8.91 -6.66 3.06
C MET A 94 10.12 -5.71 3.12
N GLU A 95 11.26 -6.18 3.63
CA GLU A 95 12.50 -5.40 3.67
C GLU A 95 12.99 -5.03 2.27
N ALA A 96 12.87 -5.95 1.31
CA ALA A 96 13.30 -5.71 -0.05
C ALA A 96 12.45 -4.62 -0.74
N VAL A 97 11.13 -4.62 -0.54
CA VAL A 97 10.26 -3.58 -1.09
C VAL A 97 10.46 -2.24 -0.37
N MET A 98 10.58 -2.22 0.96
CA MET A 98 10.88 -1.00 1.73
C MET A 98 12.18 -0.36 1.25
N LYS A 99 13.26 -1.17 1.16
CA LYS A 99 14.55 -0.70 0.65
C LYS A 99 14.43 -0.16 -0.77
N HIS A 100 13.69 -0.84 -1.65
CA HIS A 100 13.45 -0.38 -3.01
C HIS A 100 12.75 0.99 -3.03
N MET A 101 11.71 1.15 -2.20
CA MET A 101 10.94 2.39 -2.13
C MET A 101 11.82 3.57 -1.69
N VAL A 102 12.64 3.37 -0.66
CA VAL A 102 13.55 4.40 -0.15
C VAL A 102 14.66 4.70 -1.17
N ASP A 103 15.36 3.68 -1.71
CA ASP A 103 16.48 3.86 -2.64
C ASP A 103 16.08 4.58 -3.94
N LYS A 104 14.86 4.37 -4.40
CA LYS A 104 14.34 4.93 -5.67
C LYS A 104 13.44 6.15 -5.47
N SER A 105 13.23 6.59 -4.24
CA SER A 105 12.28 7.65 -3.90
C SER A 105 10.87 7.36 -4.43
N HIS A 106 10.44 6.11 -4.31
CA HIS A 106 9.10 5.61 -4.62
C HIS A 106 8.19 5.60 -3.38
N CYS A 107 8.45 6.48 -2.41
CA CYS A 107 7.63 6.65 -1.21
C CYS A 107 6.38 7.49 -1.52
N LYS A 108 5.59 7.04 -2.51
CA LYS A 108 4.40 7.71 -3.03
C LYS A 108 3.48 6.68 -3.69
N VAL A 109 2.19 7.02 -3.77
CA VAL A 109 1.17 6.13 -4.34
C VAL A 109 0.96 6.45 -5.82
N GLN A 110 0.94 5.42 -6.67
CA GLN A 110 0.56 5.53 -8.08
C GLN A 110 -0.95 5.31 -8.21
N LEU A 111 -1.72 6.39 -8.30
CA LEU A 111 -3.17 6.34 -8.52
C LEU A 111 -3.52 6.21 -10.01
N GLU A 112 -2.86 6.99 -10.88
CA GLU A 112 -3.16 7.01 -12.31
C GLU A 112 -2.95 5.62 -12.93
N GLY A 113 -3.99 5.14 -13.61
CA GLY A 113 -4.06 3.79 -14.21
C GLY A 113 -4.34 2.66 -13.21
N ASN A 114 -4.62 2.97 -11.95
CA ASN A 114 -5.01 2.00 -10.90
C ASN A 114 -6.26 2.50 -10.14
N GLU A 115 -7.09 3.34 -10.77
CA GLU A 115 -8.23 4.00 -10.11
C GLU A 115 -9.21 2.98 -9.50
N ASP A 116 -9.45 1.86 -10.19
CA ASP A 116 -10.30 0.77 -9.72
C ASP A 116 -9.82 0.14 -8.40
N GLU A 117 -8.51 0.15 -8.13
CA GLU A 117 -7.92 -0.37 -6.89
C GLU A 117 -8.22 0.55 -5.68
N PHE A 118 -8.41 1.84 -5.93
CA PHE A 118 -8.54 2.87 -4.89
C PHE A 118 -9.96 3.43 -4.76
N GLN A 119 -10.89 3.04 -5.62
CA GLN A 119 -12.27 3.56 -5.66
C GLN A 119 -13.03 3.44 -4.34
N ASP A 120 -12.70 2.44 -3.51
CA ASP A 120 -13.35 2.23 -2.21
C ASP A 120 -12.89 3.24 -1.14
N PHE A 121 -11.77 3.94 -1.38
CA PHE A 121 -11.19 4.91 -0.41
C PHE A 121 -11.38 6.37 -0.83
N TYR A 122 -11.62 6.62 -2.12
CA TYR A 122 -11.75 7.95 -2.68
C TYR A 122 -13.17 8.20 -3.21
N ASN A 123 -13.74 9.35 -2.86
CA ASN A 123 -14.94 9.85 -3.50
C ASN A 123 -14.56 10.92 -4.53
N ILE A 124 -14.18 10.45 -5.70
CA ILE A 124 -14.01 11.30 -6.88
C ILE A 124 -15.40 11.40 -7.53
N SER A 125 -16.24 12.27 -6.98
CA SER A 125 -17.43 12.71 -7.72
C SER A 125 -16.93 13.41 -8.98
N LEU A 126 -17.15 12.82 -10.15
CA LEU A 126 -16.88 13.41 -11.47
C LEU A 126 -17.81 14.60 -11.78
N GLU A 127 -18.14 15.43 -10.79
CA GLU A 127 -19.07 16.56 -10.93
C GLU A 127 -18.35 17.90 -11.16
N GLY A 128 -17.12 17.90 -11.64
CA GLY A 128 -16.41 19.14 -11.93
C GLY A 128 -15.26 18.97 -12.90
N GLU A 129 -15.59 18.82 -14.19
CA GLU A 129 -14.87 19.36 -15.36
C GLU A 129 -15.42 18.72 -16.66
N GLU A 130 -16.70 18.93 -16.96
CA GLU A 130 -17.08 19.14 -18.36
C GLU A 130 -16.82 20.62 -18.66
N GLU A 131 -15.58 20.99 -18.98
CA GLU A 131 -15.33 22.25 -19.69
C GLU A 131 -15.91 22.08 -21.10
N GLU A 132 -17.16 22.49 -21.25
CA GLU A 132 -17.85 22.74 -22.50
C GLU A 132 -17.06 23.82 -23.27
N TRP A 133 -16.26 23.40 -24.24
CA TRP A 133 -15.62 24.32 -25.19
C TRP A 133 -16.71 24.93 -26.07
N GLU A 134 -17.29 26.05 -25.64
CA GLU A 134 -18.12 26.89 -26.49
C GLU A 134 -17.21 27.56 -27.53
N THR A 135 -17.13 26.98 -28.73
CA THR A 135 -16.57 27.67 -29.90
C THR A 135 -17.59 28.70 -30.40
N ASP A 136 -17.29 29.98 -30.16
CA ASP A 136 -17.81 31.13 -30.93
C ASP A 136 -17.25 31.15 -32.36
#